data_AF-A0A8R7JZB2-F1
#
_entry.id   AF-A0A8R7JZB2-F1
#
_cell.length_a   1.000
_cell.length_b   1.000
_cell.length_c   1.000
_cell.angle_alpha   90.00
_cell.angle_beta   90.00
_cell.angle_gamma   90.00
#
_symmetry.space_group_name_H-M   'P 1'
#
loop_
_entity.id
_entity.type
_entity.pdbx_description
1 polymer ?
#
loop_
_entity_poly.entity_id
_entity_poly.type
_entity_poly.pdbx_seq_one_letter_code
_entity_poly.pdbx_strand_id
1 'polypeptide(L)'
;MERKISTITLDNCTTNDKAVEDLLDKLDSSSLMLGGKLLHMCCCAHILNLIVKDGLAGLGDGIERVRDSVGFWSATPKRHEMLEKTCRLINIEYSRRLNLDCKTRWNSTYIMLSIVVLYRDVFYRLSLRERLFNCCPTTAN
;
A
#
# COMPACT_ATOMS: atom_id res chain seq x y z
N MET A 1 34.36 24.85 6.81
CA MET A 1 32.96 24.65 6.36
C MET A 1 32.04 25.18 7.44
N GLU A 2 31.25 26.21 7.14
CA GLU A 2 30.15 26.62 8.01
C GLU A 2 29.04 25.56 7.92
N ARG A 3 28.60 25.03 9.06
CA ARG A 3 27.48 24.07 9.12
C ARG A 3 26.18 24.85 9.00
N LYS A 4 25.66 24.99 7.78
CA LYS A 4 24.35 25.60 7.53
C LYS A 4 23.30 24.57 7.19
N ILE A 5 22.07 24.80 7.66
CA ILE A 5 20.91 23.99 7.35
C ILE A 5 20.37 24.45 5.98
N SER A 6 20.20 23.51 5.05
CA SER A 6 19.65 23.81 3.73
C SER A 6 18.13 23.65 3.69
N THR A 7 17.65 22.45 3.99
CA THR A 7 16.26 22.05 3.80
C THR A 7 15.88 21.00 4.83
N ILE A 8 14.65 21.08 5.30
CA ILE A 8 13.97 20.14 6.18
C ILE A 8 12.77 19.62 5.41
N THR A 9 12.64 18.29 5.39
CA THR A 9 11.49 17.64 4.74
C THR A 9 10.58 17.08 5.81
N LEU A 10 9.30 17.47 5.75
CA LEU A 10 8.27 17.06 6.70
C LEU A 10 7.07 16.47 5.94
N ASP A 11 6.26 15.65 6.60
CA ASP A 11 4.99 15.21 6.01
C ASP A 11 4.03 16.40 5.81
N ASN A 12 3.04 16.26 4.93
CA ASN A 12 2.10 17.34 4.59
C ASN A 12 1.00 17.43 5.66
N CYS A 13 1.38 17.87 6.85
CA CYS A 13 0.51 18.03 8.01
C CYS A 13 0.57 19.49 8.46
N THR A 14 -0.59 20.12 8.72
CA THR A 14 -0.67 21.54 9.11
C THR A 14 0.07 21.85 10.42
N THR A 15 0.29 20.85 11.27
CA THR A 15 1.12 20.97 12.48
C THR A 15 2.59 21.23 12.14
N ASN A 16 3.07 20.72 10.99
CA ASN A 16 4.45 20.90 10.56
C ASN A 16 4.72 22.31 10.05
N ASP A 17 3.71 23.00 9.48
CA ASP A 17 3.84 24.40 9.09
C ASP A 17 4.20 25.26 10.31
N LYS A 18 3.46 25.08 11.42
CA LYS A 18 3.77 25.74 12.71
C LYS A 18 5.12 25.33 13.28
N ALA A 19 5.48 24.05 13.19
CA ALA A 19 6.77 23.58 13.68
C ALA A 19 7.94 24.21 12.90
N VAL A 20 7.77 24.45 11.59
CA VAL A 20 8.76 25.15 10.76
C VAL A 20 8.84 26.63 11.12
N GLU A 21 7.71 27.30 11.34
CA GLU A 21 7.67 28.69 11.83
C GLU A 21 8.42 28.83 13.17
N ASP A 22 8.08 27.99 14.15
CA ASP A 22 8.76 27.95 15.45
C ASP A 22 10.26 27.66 15.35
N LEU A 23 10.67 26.87 14.33
CA LEU A 23 12.07 26.55 14.08
C LEU A 23 12.80 27.73 13.45
N LEU A 24 12.18 28.44 12.52
CA LEU A 24 12.72 29.65 11.89
C LEU A 24 12.94 30.76 12.92
N ASP A 25 12.03 30.93 13.88
CA ASP A 25 12.15 31.90 14.96
C ASP A 25 13.32 31.61 15.92
N LYS A 26 13.72 30.34 16.02
CA LYS A 26 14.82 29.91 16.92
C LYS A 26 16.17 29.81 16.22
N LEU A 27 16.20 29.82 14.89
CA LEU A 27 17.42 29.69 14.10
C LEU A 27 17.90 31.06 13.65
N ASP A 28 19.19 31.33 13.82
CA ASP A 28 19.81 32.51 13.22
C ASP A 28 19.80 32.36 11.70
N SER A 29 19.43 33.42 10.97
CA SER A 29 19.49 33.48 9.52
C SER A 29 20.89 33.18 8.97
N SER A 30 21.94 33.47 9.75
CA SER A 30 23.34 33.12 9.40
C SER A 30 23.59 31.61 9.33
N SER A 31 22.78 30.82 10.05
CA SER A 31 22.85 29.36 10.10
C SER A 31 22.06 28.67 8.98
N LEU A 32 21.34 29.43 8.16
CA LEU A 32 20.47 28.93 7.09
C LEU A 32 21.07 29.20 5.71
N MET A 33 21.02 28.22 4.81
CA MET A 33 21.31 28.47 3.40
C MET A 33 20.24 29.39 2.80
N LEU A 34 20.67 30.34 1.97
CA LEU A 34 19.78 31.30 1.29
C LEU A 34 18.83 32.06 2.23
N GLY A 35 19.21 32.23 3.51
CA GLY A 35 18.37 32.89 4.52
C GLY A 35 17.07 32.15 4.80
N GLY A 36 17.03 30.82 4.63
CA GLY A 36 15.85 30.00 4.97
C GLY A 36 14.78 29.90 3.88
N LYS A 37 14.95 30.55 2.72
CA LYS A 37 13.95 30.55 1.62
C LYS A 37 13.56 29.16 1.11
N LEU A 38 14.44 28.16 1.26
CA LEU A 38 14.22 26.77 0.84
C LEU A 38 14.22 25.79 2.02
N LEU A 39 13.96 26.28 3.24
CA LEU A 39 14.03 25.47 4.45
C LEU A 39 12.89 24.46 4.53
N HIS A 40 11.69 24.81 4.07
CA HIS A 40 10.53 23.92 4.12
C HIS A 40 10.24 23.29 2.76
N MET A 41 10.23 21.96 2.73
CA MET A 41 9.78 21.19 1.57
C MET A 41 8.90 20.04 2.04
N CYS A 42 7.77 19.82 1.37
CA CYS A 42 6.95 18.65 1.61
C CYS A 42 7.72 17.36 1.25
N CYS A 43 7.57 16.33 2.06
CA CYS A 43 8.15 15.03 1.78
C CYS A 43 7.48 14.40 0.54
N CYS A 44 8.26 14.21 -0.54
CA CYS A 44 7.75 13.62 -1.78
C CYS A 44 7.11 12.24 -1.57
N ALA A 45 7.66 11.42 -0.67
CA ALA A 45 7.09 10.12 -0.33
C ALA A 45 5.70 10.25 0.32
N HIS A 46 5.49 11.32 1.10
CA HIS A 46 4.19 11.62 1.68
C HIS A 46 3.18 12.08 0.62
N ILE A 47 3.59 12.98 -0.29
CA ILE A 47 2.75 13.43 -1.42
C ILE A 47 2.33 12.23 -2.30
N LEU A 48 3.27 11.36 -2.65
CA LEU A 48 2.96 10.13 -3.39
C LEU A 48 1.96 9.25 -2.63
N ASN A 49 2.14 9.08 -1.31
CA ASN A 49 1.21 8.32 -0.48
C ASN A 49 -0.20 8.94 -0.45
N LEU A 50 -0.33 10.28 -0.47
CA LEU A 50 -1.64 10.94 -0.57
C LEU A 50 -2.31 10.65 -1.92
N ILE A 51 -1.58 10.81 -3.03
CA ILE A 51 -2.08 10.53 -4.39
C ILE A 51 -2.55 9.08 -4.50
N VAL A 52 -1.74 8.13 -4.03
CA VAL A 52 -2.09 6.70 -4.10
C VAL A 52 -3.30 6.40 -3.21
N LYS A 53 -3.38 6.96 -2.00
CA LYS A 53 -4.54 6.75 -1.12
C LYS A 53 -5.83 7.26 -1.75
N ASP A 54 -5.81 8.43 -2.37
CA ASP A 54 -6.95 9.00 -3.07
C ASP A 54 -7.39 8.10 -4.24
N GLY A 55 -6.43 7.66 -5.06
CA GLY A 55 -6.71 6.72 -6.15
C GLY A 55 -7.25 5.36 -5.66
N LEU A 56 -6.75 4.84 -4.55
CA LEU A 56 -7.25 3.60 -3.95
C LEU A 56 -8.66 3.76 -3.36
N ALA A 57 -9.03 4.94 -2.86
CA ALA A 57 -10.36 5.20 -2.33
C ALA A 57 -11.44 5.02 -3.40
N GLY A 58 -11.18 5.45 -4.64
CA GLY A 58 -12.08 5.22 -5.79
C GLY A 58 -12.25 3.75 -6.18
N LEU A 59 -11.35 2.87 -5.74
CA LEU A 59 -11.36 1.42 -6.00
C LEU A 59 -11.76 0.60 -4.76
N GLY A 60 -12.23 1.27 -3.68
CA GLY A 60 -12.44 0.68 -2.36
C GLY A 60 -13.23 -0.63 -2.38
N ASP A 61 -14.38 -0.65 -3.05
CA ASP A 61 -15.25 -1.83 -3.13
C ASP A 61 -14.57 -3.02 -3.85
N GLY A 62 -13.80 -2.74 -4.90
CA GLY A 62 -13.03 -3.76 -5.60
C GLY A 62 -11.93 -4.35 -4.72
N ILE A 63 -11.26 -3.50 -3.95
CA ILE A 63 -10.20 -3.91 -3.03
C ILE A 63 -10.80 -4.72 -1.87
N GLU A 64 -11.92 -4.32 -1.29
CA GLU A 64 -12.58 -5.09 -0.23
C GLU A 64 -13.00 -6.49 -0.72
N ARG A 65 -13.55 -6.63 -1.93
CA ARG A 65 -13.84 -7.96 -2.51
C ARG A 65 -12.58 -8.83 -2.61
N VAL A 66 -11.46 -8.25 -3.01
CA VAL A 66 -10.17 -8.97 -3.06
C VAL A 66 -9.70 -9.33 -1.65
N ARG A 67 -9.84 -8.44 -0.67
CA ARG A 67 -9.51 -8.73 0.74
C ARG A 67 -10.32 -9.91 1.25
N ASP A 68 -11.61 -9.99 0.93
CA ASP A 68 -12.46 -11.12 1.30
C ASP A 68 -11.95 -12.43 0.68
N SER A 69 -11.56 -12.42 -0.60
CA SER A 69 -11.00 -13.61 -1.25
C SER A 69 -9.69 -14.05 -0.61
N VAL A 70 -8.78 -13.10 -0.41
CA VAL A 70 -7.46 -13.36 0.19
C VAL A 70 -7.64 -13.88 1.61
N GLY A 71 -8.45 -13.20 2.42
CA GLY A 71 -8.77 -13.59 3.78
C GLY A 71 -9.37 -15.00 3.85
N PHE A 72 -10.29 -15.33 2.94
CA PHE A 72 -10.87 -16.67 2.88
C PHE A 72 -9.79 -17.74 2.68
N TRP A 73 -8.92 -17.58 1.67
CA TRP A 73 -7.92 -18.58 1.30
C TRP A 73 -6.68 -18.60 2.20
N SER A 74 -6.38 -17.49 2.90
CA SER A 74 -5.28 -17.42 3.86
C SER A 74 -5.67 -17.80 5.29
N ALA A 75 -6.97 -17.90 5.61
CA ALA A 75 -7.45 -18.10 6.98
C ALA A 75 -7.00 -19.41 7.65
N THR A 76 -6.75 -20.48 6.87
CA THR A 76 -6.41 -21.79 7.43
C THR A 76 -5.33 -22.50 6.62
N PRO A 77 -4.48 -23.35 7.25
CA PRO A 77 -3.51 -24.16 6.53
C PRO A 77 -4.14 -25.05 5.44
N LYS A 78 -5.31 -25.63 5.73
CA LYS A 78 -6.05 -26.48 4.78
C LYS A 78 -6.45 -25.73 3.51
N ARG A 79 -6.92 -24.49 3.62
CA ARG A 79 -7.27 -23.66 2.47
C ARG A 79 -6.04 -23.23 1.68
N HIS A 80 -4.95 -22.91 2.38
CA HIS A 80 -3.68 -22.62 1.74
C HIS A 80 -3.16 -23.80 0.91
N GLU A 81 -3.16 -25.01 1.48
CA GLU A 81 -2.79 -26.23 0.75
C GLU A 81 -3.70 -26.49 -0.45
N MET A 82 -5.01 -26.23 -0.33
CA MET A 82 -5.95 -26.39 -1.44
C MET A 82 -5.61 -25.43 -2.59
N LEU A 83 -5.27 -24.18 -2.27
CA LEU A 83 -4.88 -23.19 -3.26
C LEU A 83 -3.58 -23.59 -3.95
N GLU A 84 -2.56 -23.98 -3.19
CA GLU A 84 -1.27 -24.44 -3.74
C GLU A 84 -1.42 -25.69 -4.62
N LYS A 85 -2.23 -26.66 -4.18
CA LYS A 85 -2.57 -27.85 -4.98
C LYS A 85 -3.27 -27.47 -6.28
N THR A 86 -4.14 -26.46 -6.24
CA THR A 86 -4.84 -25.98 -7.43
C THR A 86 -3.90 -25.25 -8.38
N CYS A 87 -2.94 -24.45 -7.88
CA CYS A 87 -1.87 -23.86 -8.68
C CYS A 87 -1.11 -24.96 -9.47
N ARG A 88 -0.67 -26.01 -8.77
CA ARG A 88 0.01 -27.16 -9.38
C ARG A 88 -0.85 -27.87 -10.43
N LEU A 89 -2.13 -28.06 -10.15
CA LEU A 89 -3.06 -28.75 -11.06
C LEU A 89 -3.24 -28.02 -12.40
N ILE A 90 -3.22 -26.68 -12.39
CA ILE A 90 -3.39 -25.87 -13.59
C ILE A 90 -2.06 -25.29 -14.12
N ASN A 91 -0.94 -25.85 -13.66
CA ASN A 91 0.42 -25.48 -14.08
C ASN A 91 0.76 -23.99 -13.87
N ILE A 92 0.27 -23.40 -12.78
CA ILE A 92 0.68 -22.07 -12.32
C ILE A 92 1.69 -22.25 -11.19
N GLU A 93 2.85 -21.57 -11.30
CA GLU A 93 3.87 -21.59 -10.27
C GLU A 93 3.37 -20.92 -8.98
N TYR A 94 3.50 -21.62 -7.85
CA TYR A 94 3.21 -21.05 -6.54
C TYR A 94 4.45 -20.36 -5.94
N SER A 95 4.72 -19.13 -6.40
CA SER A 95 5.93 -18.39 -6.01
C SER A 95 5.76 -17.47 -4.80
N ARG A 96 4.52 -17.10 -4.46
CA ARG A 96 4.20 -16.11 -3.40
C ARG A 96 2.99 -16.54 -2.59
N ARG A 97 3.09 -16.42 -1.26
CA ARG A 97 1.96 -16.69 -0.36
C ARG A 97 0.94 -15.54 -0.39
N LEU A 98 -0.36 -15.89 -0.37
CA LEU A 98 -1.43 -14.93 -0.15
C LEU A 98 -1.34 -14.34 1.25
N ASN A 99 -1.39 -13.01 1.35
CA ASN A 99 -1.38 -12.26 2.60
C ASN A 99 -2.33 -11.07 2.48
N LEU A 100 -3.12 -10.84 3.52
CA LEU A 100 -3.94 -9.63 3.66
C LEU A 100 -3.05 -8.40 3.77
N ASP A 101 -3.52 -7.31 3.20
CA ASP A 101 -2.83 -6.03 3.30
C ASP A 101 -3.08 -5.34 4.65
N CYS A 102 -2.26 -4.33 4.94
CA CYS A 102 -2.48 -3.37 6.00
C CYS A 102 -3.20 -2.15 5.39
N LYS A 103 -4.48 -1.94 5.73
CA LYS A 103 -5.33 -0.89 5.14
C LYS A 103 -4.73 0.52 5.18
N THR A 104 -3.83 0.80 6.13
CA THR A 104 -3.17 2.11 6.28
C THR A 104 -1.90 2.27 5.45
N ARG A 105 -1.39 1.20 4.81
CA ARG A 105 -0.14 1.16 4.04
C ARG A 105 -0.38 0.70 2.60
N TRP A 106 -0.43 1.65 1.67
CA TRP A 106 -0.69 1.39 0.24
C TRP A 106 0.26 0.35 -0.39
N ASN A 107 1.52 0.33 0.02
CA ASN A 107 2.51 -0.64 -0.45
C ASN A 107 2.06 -2.09 -0.24
N SER A 108 1.42 -2.35 0.91
CA SER A 108 0.91 -3.69 1.23
C SER A 108 -0.33 -4.04 0.39
N THR A 109 -1.20 -3.05 0.11
CA THR A 109 -2.33 -3.22 -0.80
C THR A 109 -1.84 -3.56 -2.20
N TYR A 110 -0.83 -2.84 -2.69
CA TYR A 110 -0.18 -3.12 -3.97
C TYR A 110 0.37 -4.56 -4.02
N ILE A 111 1.10 -4.99 -2.98
CA ILE A 111 1.64 -6.36 -2.91
C ILE A 111 0.50 -7.39 -2.95
N MET A 112 -0.54 -7.23 -2.14
CA MET A 112 -1.70 -8.14 -2.14
C MET A 112 -2.34 -8.24 -3.52
N LEU A 113 -2.63 -7.10 -4.15
CA LEU A 113 -3.22 -7.05 -5.50
C LEU A 113 -2.30 -7.71 -6.54
N SER A 114 -0.99 -7.45 -6.48
CA SER A 114 -0.02 -8.04 -7.41
C SER A 114 0.01 -9.57 -7.33
N ILE A 115 -0.15 -10.14 -6.12
CA ILE A 115 -0.18 -11.59 -5.92
C ILE A 115 -1.52 -12.18 -6.39
N VAL A 116 -2.63 -11.49 -6.12
CA VAL A 116 -3.96 -11.95 -6.52
C VAL A 116 -4.07 -12.04 -8.05
N VAL A 117 -3.48 -11.08 -8.78
CA VAL A 117 -3.43 -11.11 -10.25
C VAL A 117 -2.69 -12.35 -10.76
N LEU A 118 -1.57 -12.76 -10.14
CA LEU A 118 -0.84 -13.97 -10.53
C LEU A 118 -1.69 -15.25 -10.39
N TYR A 119 -2.64 -15.25 -9.46
CA TYR A 119 -3.46 -16.42 -9.14
C TYR A 119 -4.91 -16.29 -9.61
N ARG A 120 -5.21 -15.35 -10.52
CA ARG A 120 -6.58 -15.08 -10.99
C ARG A 120 -7.30 -16.36 -11.45
N ASP A 121 -6.66 -17.18 -12.27
CA ASP A 121 -7.25 -18.41 -12.79
C ASP A 121 -7.39 -19.49 -11.70
N VAL A 122 -6.52 -19.46 -10.68
CA VAL A 122 -6.62 -20.34 -9.51
C VAL A 122 -7.87 -20.00 -8.72
N PHE A 123 -8.12 -18.71 -8.43
CA PHE A 123 -9.34 -18.26 -7.75
C PHE A 123 -10.59 -18.68 -8.53
N TYR A 124 -10.60 -18.50 -9.86
CA TYR A 124 -11.72 -18.94 -10.70
C TYR A 124 -11.94 -20.46 -10.63
N ARG A 125 -10.87 -21.26 -10.69
CA ARG A 125 -10.98 -22.73 -10.55
C ARG A 125 -11.49 -23.15 -9.18
N LEU A 126 -11.08 -22.45 -8.13
CA LEU A 126 -11.52 -22.69 -6.77
C LEU A 126 -12.98 -22.29 -6.56
N SER A 127 -13.47 -21.21 -7.18
CA SER A 127 -14.89 -20.80 -7.07
C SER A 127 -15.87 -21.80 -7.68
N LEU A 128 -15.42 -22.60 -8.64
CA LEU A 128 -16.22 -23.69 -9.21
C LEU A 128 -16.28 -24.94 -8.31
N ARG A 129 -15.35 -25.07 -7.35
CA ARG A 129 -15.19 -26.27 -6.50
C ARG A 129 -15.62 -26.07 -5.06
N GLU A 130 -15.24 -24.92 -4.47
CA GLU A 130 -15.48 -24.61 -3.07
C GLU A 130 -16.77 -23.81 -2.92
N ARG A 131 -17.84 -24.48 -2.48
CA ARG A 131 -19.17 -23.87 -2.33
C ARG A 131 -19.17 -22.71 -1.33
N LEU A 132 -18.28 -22.73 -0.34
CA LEU A 132 -18.17 -21.67 0.65
C LEU A 132 -17.40 -20.44 0.14
N PHE A 133 -16.76 -20.53 -1.03
CA PHE A 133 -16.02 -19.42 -1.63
C PHE A 133 -16.92 -18.59 -2.54
N ASN A 134 -17.70 -17.69 -1.92
CA ASN A 134 -18.64 -16.78 -2.59
C ASN A 134 -18.03 -15.40 -2.93
N CYS A 135 -16.81 -15.13 -2.49
CA CYS A 135 -16.10 -13.87 -2.70
C CYS A 135 -15.06 -13.97 -3.81
N CYS A 136 -15.33 -14.70 -4.91
CA CYS A 136 -14.40 -14.78 -6.02
C CYS A 136 -14.16 -13.38 -6.61
N PRO A 137 -12.90 -12.93 -6.76
CA PRO A 137 -12.60 -11.64 -7.37
C PRO A 137 -12.79 -11.79 -8.88
N THR A 138 -14.04 -11.73 -9.32
CA THR A 138 -14.41 -11.70 -10.73
C THR A 138 -14.17 -10.30 -11.28
N THR A 139 -13.78 -10.22 -12.55
CA THR A 139 -13.89 -8.97 -13.31
C THR A 139 -15.37 -8.60 -13.32
N ALA A 140 -15.72 -7.46 -12.71
CA ALA A 140 -17.04 -6.88 -12.85
C ALA A 140 -17.35 -6.72 -14.34
N ASN A 141 -18.58 -7.07 -14.73
CA ASN A 141 -19.14 -6.75 -16.05
C ASN A 141 -19.16 -5.25 -16.28
#